data_AF-A0A917BXZ1-F1
#
_entry.id   AF-A0A917BXZ1-F1
#
_cell.length_a   1.000
_cell.length_b   1.000
_cell.length_c   1.000
_cell.angle_alpha   90.00
_cell.angle_beta   90.00
_cell.angle_gamma   90.00
#
_symmetry.space_group_name_H-M   'P 1'
#
loop_
_entity.id
_entity.type
_entity.pdbx_description
1 polymer ?
#
loop_
_entity_poly.entity_id
_entity_poly.type
_entity_poly.pdbx_seq_one_letter_code
_entity_poly.pdbx_strand_id
1 'polypeptide(L)'
;MGFIVLLVFIIVPIIEISVFIQVGDWIGLWPTISIVILTAIAGTALLRQQGLSTLMKAQQSLNEGRMPTSELFDGACLLVAGALLLTPGFVTDAIGFLLFLPPFRTFLRSKAGSIIKNSRNIHIVGGDMGPHHPEGNSPPHKSENSTVIDADFEEVDPNPDSPWSDKKD
;
A
#
# COMPACT_ATOMS: atom_id res chain seq x y z
N MET A 1 -20.12 1.75 -12.78
CA MET A 1 -19.41 2.20 -11.56
C MET A 1 -20.08 3.42 -10.90
N GLY A 2 -20.33 4.53 -11.62
CA GLY A 2 -20.93 5.74 -11.02
C GLY A 2 -22.30 5.54 -10.34
N PHE A 3 -23.18 4.73 -10.92
CA PHE A 3 -24.50 4.43 -10.33
C PHE A 3 -24.41 3.73 -8.96
N ILE A 4 -23.42 2.85 -8.76
CA ILE A 4 -23.21 2.15 -7.48
C ILE A 4 -22.78 3.15 -6.41
N VAL A 5 -21.87 4.06 -6.74
CA VAL A 5 -21.43 5.12 -5.82
C VAL A 5 -22.60 6.02 -5.42
N LEU A 6 -23.45 6.40 -6.38
CA LEU A 6 -24.65 7.19 -6.12
C LEU A 6 -25.63 6.44 -5.20
N LEU A 7 -25.85 5.15 -5.42
CA LEU A 7 -26.69 4.33 -4.55
C LEU A 7 -26.15 4.26 -3.12
N VAL A 8 -24.86 4.00 -2.94
CA VAL A 8 -24.23 3.96 -1.61
C VAL A 8 -24.35 5.31 -0.92
N PHE A 9 -24.11 6.41 -1.64
CA PHE A 9 -24.21 7.76 -1.11
C PHE A 9 -25.63 8.13 -0.65
N ILE A 10 -26.68 7.57 -1.25
CA ILE A 10 -28.07 7.78 -0.83
C ILE A 10 -28.47 6.83 0.30
N ILE A 11 -28.13 5.54 0.17
CA ILE A 11 -28.56 4.49 1.11
C ILE A 11 -27.90 4.67 2.48
N VAL A 12 -26.60 5.01 2.52
CA VAL A 12 -25.87 5.14 3.79
C VAL A 12 -26.50 6.20 4.71
N PRO A 13 -26.74 7.46 4.27
CA PRO A 13 -27.43 8.45 5.09
C PRO A 13 -28.84 8.05 5.51
N ILE A 14 -29.59 7.34 4.67
CA ILE A 14 -30.94 6.87 5.03
C ILE A 14 -30.86 5.88 6.19
N ILE A 15 -29.92 4.93 6.13
CA ILE A 15 -29.67 3.98 7.21
C ILE A 15 -29.25 4.73 8.47
N GLU A 16 -28.35 5.71 8.37
CA GLU A 16 -27.87 6.50 9.52
C GLU A 16 -29.00 7.24 10.21
N ILE A 17 -29.84 7.95 9.45
CA ILE A 17 -30.99 8.68 10.01
C ILE A 17 -31.95 7.71 10.68
N SER A 18 -32.19 6.54 10.08
CA SER A 18 -33.07 5.51 10.65
C SER A 18 -32.55 5.00 12.00
N VAL A 19 -31.25 4.72 12.10
CA VAL A 19 -30.61 4.28 13.36
C VAL A 19 -30.58 5.42 14.38
N PHE A 20 -30.29 6.65 13.96
CA PHE A 20 -30.28 7.81 14.85
C PHE A 20 -31.65 8.05 15.49
N ILE A 21 -32.74 7.94 14.71
CA ILE A 21 -34.11 8.03 15.22
C ILE A 21 -34.38 6.90 16.21
N GLN A 22 -34.05 5.65 15.84
CA GLN A 22 -34.32 4.49 16.70
C GLN A 22 -33.59 4.56 18.04
N VAL A 23 -32.32 4.97 18.05
CA VAL A 23 -31.55 5.20 19.28
C VAL A 23 -32.09 6.41 20.04
N GLY A 24 -32.40 7.50 19.33
CA GLY A 24 -33.01 8.71 19.88
C GLY A 24 -34.34 8.44 20.60
N ASP A 25 -35.15 7.51 20.10
CA ASP A 25 -36.39 7.09 20.72
C ASP A 25 -36.17 6.25 21.99
N TRP A 26 -35.07 5.49 22.06
CA TRP A 26 -34.77 4.61 23.20
C TRP A 26 -34.14 5.35 24.38
N ILE A 27 -33.21 6.28 24.11
CA ILE A 27 -32.42 6.95 25.15
C ILE A 27 -32.60 8.48 25.18
N GLY A 28 -33.31 9.06 24.21
CA GLY A 28 -33.51 10.50 24.07
C GLY A 28 -32.49 11.17 23.15
N LEU A 29 -32.86 12.35 22.63
CA LEU A 29 -32.05 13.11 21.68
C LEU A 29 -30.72 13.60 22.27
N TRP A 30 -30.73 14.19 23.46
CA TRP A 30 -29.53 14.76 24.08
C TRP A 30 -28.44 13.71 24.37
N PRO A 31 -28.75 12.55 24.99
CA PRO A 31 -27.79 11.46 25.13
C PRO A 31 -27.26 10.93 23.78
N THR A 32 -28.13 10.81 22.78
CA THR A 32 -27.76 10.37 21.42
C THR A 32 -26.72 11.31 20.79
N ILE A 33 -26.97 12.62 20.82
CA ILE A 33 -26.00 13.62 20.33
C ILE A 33 -24.69 13.55 21.11
N SER A 34 -24.76 13.35 22.43
CA SER A 34 -23.58 13.27 23.29
C SER A 34 -22.71 12.07 22.92
N ILE A 35 -23.32 10.91 22.66
CA ILE A 35 -22.61 9.71 22.19
C ILE A 35 -21.91 9.98 20.86
N VAL A 36 -22.61 10.59 19.89
CA VAL A 36 -22.05 10.91 18.57
C VAL A 36 -20.86 11.87 18.67
N ILE A 37 -20.91 12.85 19.57
CA ILE A 37 -19.77 13.75 19.82
C ILE A 37 -18.62 12.98 20.46
N LEU A 38 -18.91 12.11 21.44
CA LEU A 38 -17.89 11.30 22.10
C LEU A 38 -17.21 10.32 21.14
N THR A 39 -17.96 9.68 20.24
CA THR A 39 -17.41 8.79 19.22
C THR A 39 -16.54 9.57 18.23
N ALA A 40 -16.96 10.76 17.80
CA ALA A 40 -16.14 11.62 16.93
C ALA A 40 -14.80 12.03 17.59
N ILE A 41 -14.83 12.40 18.88
CA ILE A 41 -13.62 12.73 19.65
C ILE A 41 -12.73 11.48 19.78
N ALA A 42 -13.30 10.34 20.17
CA ALA A 42 -12.56 9.10 20.34
C ALA A 42 -11.93 8.63 19.02
N GLY A 43 -12.68 8.67 17.93
CA GLY A 43 -12.22 8.33 16.59
C GLY A 43 -11.07 9.22 16.14
N THR A 44 -11.21 10.54 16.32
CA THR A 44 -10.15 11.51 15.99
C THR A 44 -8.90 11.29 16.85
N ALA A 45 -9.06 11.01 18.15
CA ALA A 45 -7.95 10.73 19.04
C ALA A 45 -7.18 9.46 18.63
N LEU A 46 -7.91 8.38 18.30
CA LEU A 46 -7.33 7.14 17.79
C LEU A 46 -6.61 7.37 16.45
N LEU A 47 -7.18 8.17 15.55
CA LEU A 47 -6.55 8.52 14.28
C LEU A 47 -5.26 9.28 14.48
N ARG A 48 -5.21 10.24 15.40
CA ARG A 48 -3.96 10.96 15.70
C ARG A 48 -2.91 10.02 16.27
N GLN A 49 -3.26 9.14 17.20
CA GLN A 49 -2.30 8.22 17.82
C GLN A 49 -1.79 7.16 16.85
N GLN A 50 -2.69 6.43 16.19
CA GLN A 50 -2.31 5.33 15.29
C GLN A 50 -1.79 5.83 13.95
N GLY A 51 -2.38 6.90 13.40
CA GLY A 51 -1.94 7.52 12.15
C GLY A 51 -0.51 8.01 12.24
N LEU A 52 -0.16 8.73 13.30
CA LEU A 52 1.20 9.24 13.49
C LEU A 52 2.20 8.09 13.68
N SER A 53 1.85 7.07 14.46
CA SER A 53 2.71 5.88 14.64
C SER A 53 2.98 5.16 13.31
N THR A 54 1.96 4.99 12.46
CA THR A 54 2.11 4.36 11.14
C THR A 54 2.97 5.20 10.21
N LEU A 55 2.81 6.53 10.21
CA LEU A 55 3.65 7.44 9.42
C LEU A 55 5.11 7.39 9.87
N MET A 56 5.38 7.35 11.18
CA MET A 56 6.74 7.23 11.70
C MET A 56 7.40 5.91 11.27
N LYS A 57 6.67 4.79 11.32
CA LYS A 57 7.15 3.48 10.84
C LYS A 57 7.41 3.46 9.35
N ALA A 58 6.55 4.09 8.56
CA ALA A 58 6.73 4.23 7.11
C ALA A 58 8.00 5.04 6.81
N GLN A 59 8.20 6.17 7.50
CA GLN A 59 9.39 7.01 7.36
C GLN A 59 10.67 6.27 7.77
N GLN A 60 10.63 5.52 8.88
CA GLN A 60 11.76 4.70 9.31
C GLN A 60 12.13 3.65 8.27
N SER A 61 11.15 2.94 7.72
CA SER A 61 11.37 1.91 6.70
C SER A 61 12.02 2.50 5.44
N LEU A 62 11.56 3.69 5.01
CA LEU A 62 12.15 4.41 3.88
C LEU A 62 13.61 4.83 4.15
N ASN A 63 13.90 5.31 5.37
CA ASN A 63 15.26 5.66 5.77
C ASN A 63 16.20 4.45 5.81
N GLU A 64 15.65 3.27 6.07
CA GLU A 64 16.37 1.98 6.04
C GLU A 64 16.47 1.39 4.61
N GLY A 65 16.01 2.11 3.58
CA GLY A 65 16.02 1.65 2.19
C GLY A 65 14.97 0.56 1.88
N ARG A 66 14.02 0.31 2.78
CA ARG A 66 12.94 -0.68 2.60
C ARG A 66 11.66 -0.01 2.12
N MET A 67 10.98 -0.61 1.14
CA MET A 67 9.66 -0.13 0.71
C MET A 67 8.57 -0.42 1.76
N PRO A 68 7.89 0.60 2.33
CA PRO A 68 6.92 0.46 3.43
C PRO A 68 5.52 -0.02 2.96
N THR A 69 5.44 -1.15 2.28
CA THR A 69 4.19 -1.59 1.65
C THR A 69 3.08 -1.90 2.67
N SER A 70 3.45 -2.44 3.84
CA SER A 70 2.50 -2.70 4.95
C SER A 70 1.96 -1.40 5.53
N GLU A 71 2.87 -0.47 5.81
CA GLU A 71 2.60 0.75 6.54
C GLU A 71 1.77 1.70 5.67
N LEU A 72 1.99 1.70 4.36
CA LEU A 72 1.17 2.43 3.40
C LEU A 72 -0.26 1.91 3.34
N PHE A 73 -0.45 0.58 3.33
CA PHE A 73 -1.80 -0.01 3.34
C PHE A 73 -2.52 0.27 4.65
N ASP A 74 -1.83 0.12 5.78
CA ASP A 74 -2.37 0.43 7.09
C ASP A 74 -2.70 1.92 7.22
N GLY A 75 -1.85 2.79 6.68
CA GLY A 75 -2.07 4.24 6.60
C GLY A 75 -3.29 4.59 5.75
N ALA A 76 -3.47 3.95 4.60
CA ALA A 76 -4.66 4.13 3.77
C ALA A 76 -5.94 3.66 4.48
N CYS A 77 -5.91 2.52 5.14
CA CYS A 77 -7.03 2.02 5.94
C CYS A 77 -7.38 2.99 7.09
N LEU A 78 -6.36 3.54 7.77
CA LEU A 78 -6.51 4.56 8.80
C LEU A 78 -7.15 5.84 8.27
N LEU A 79 -6.75 6.31 7.09
CA LEU A 79 -7.33 7.50 6.47
C LEU A 79 -8.80 7.28 6.11
N VAL A 80 -9.14 6.12 5.53
CA VAL A 80 -10.54 5.77 5.23
C VAL A 80 -11.36 5.65 6.52
N ALA A 81 -10.82 4.99 7.54
CA ALA A 81 -11.46 4.87 8.85
C ALA A 81 -11.71 6.25 9.48
N GLY A 82 -10.71 7.14 9.41
CA GLY A 82 -10.80 8.51 9.88
C GLY A 82 -11.83 9.34 9.11
N ALA A 83 -11.88 9.22 7.78
CA ALA A 83 -12.88 9.90 6.96
C ALA A 83 -14.30 9.45 7.29
N LEU A 84 -14.50 8.15 7.56
CA LEU A 84 -15.79 7.59 8.01
C LEU A 84 -16.16 8.14 9.40
N LEU A 85 -15.24 8.18 10.35
CA LEU A 85 -15.48 8.71 11.71
C LEU A 85 -15.68 10.25 11.74
N LEU A 86 -15.21 10.97 10.72
CA LEU A 86 -15.44 12.41 10.55
C LEU A 86 -16.84 12.73 10.02
N THR A 87 -17.55 11.75 9.46
CA THR A 87 -18.99 11.84 9.16
C THR A 87 -19.74 11.15 10.29
N PRO A 88 -19.90 11.81 11.45
CA PRO A 88 -20.30 11.15 12.67
C PRO A 88 -21.71 10.55 12.52
N GLY A 89 -21.80 9.23 12.66
CA GLY A 89 -23.01 8.42 12.46
C GLY A 89 -22.84 7.05 13.11
N PHE A 90 -23.91 6.43 13.59
CA PHE A 90 -23.80 5.18 14.36
C PHE A 90 -23.22 4.02 13.54
N VAL A 91 -23.66 3.87 12.28
CA VAL A 91 -23.22 2.76 11.43
C VAL A 91 -21.81 3.02 10.89
N THR A 92 -21.57 4.25 10.46
CA THR A 92 -20.31 4.72 9.89
C THR A 92 -19.22 4.74 10.96
N ASP A 93 -19.55 5.13 12.20
CA ASP A 93 -18.64 5.03 13.34
C ASP A 93 -18.32 3.58 13.67
N ALA A 94 -19.31 2.67 13.65
CA ALA A 94 -19.07 1.25 13.90
C ALA A 94 -18.12 0.65 12.84
N ILE A 95 -18.33 0.97 11.56
CA ILE A 95 -17.45 0.53 10.46
C ILE A 95 -16.06 1.18 10.60
N GLY A 96 -16.00 2.48 10.90
CA GLY A 96 -14.76 3.21 11.11
C GLY A 96 -13.94 2.62 12.26
N PHE A 97 -14.57 2.35 13.41
CA PHE A 97 -13.92 1.70 14.55
C PHE A 97 -13.50 0.25 14.25
N LEU A 98 -14.29 -0.50 13.48
CA LEU A 98 -13.91 -1.84 13.04
C LEU A 98 -12.64 -1.80 12.18
N LEU A 99 -12.55 -0.82 11.27
CA LEU A 99 -11.37 -0.58 10.44
C LEU A 99 -10.17 -0.05 11.25
N PHE A 100 -10.43 0.48 12.45
CA PHE A 100 -9.41 0.88 13.41
C PHE A 100 -8.71 -0.30 14.08
N LEU A 101 -9.35 -1.46 14.15
CA LEU A 101 -8.78 -2.64 14.83
C LEU A 101 -7.65 -3.26 13.99
N PRO A 102 -6.43 -3.39 14.55
CA PRO A 102 -5.31 -4.06 13.90
C PRO A 102 -5.64 -5.45 13.31
N PRO A 103 -6.37 -6.36 13.99
CA PRO A 103 -6.70 -7.67 13.42
C PRO A 103 -7.60 -7.58 12.18
N PHE A 104 -8.43 -6.54 12.07
CA PHE A 104 -9.26 -6.37 10.88
C PHE A 104 -8.44 -5.87 9.68
N ARG A 105 -7.43 -5.03 9.92
CA ARG A 105 -6.49 -4.57 8.88
C ARG A 105 -5.64 -5.70 8.33
N THR A 106 -5.09 -6.54 9.21
CA THR A 106 -4.28 -7.69 8.78
C THR A 106 -5.11 -8.71 7.99
N PHE A 107 -6.37 -8.92 8.37
CA PHE A 107 -7.32 -9.73 7.61
C PHE A 107 -7.60 -9.15 6.22
N LEU A 108 -7.89 -7.84 6.12
CA LEU A 108 -8.09 -7.15 4.85
C LEU A 108 -6.87 -7.27 3.94
N ARG A 109 -5.66 -7.09 4.51
CA ARG A 109 -4.40 -7.23 3.79
C ARG A 109 -4.20 -8.64 3.24
N SER A 110 -4.50 -9.67 4.04
CA SER A 110 -4.40 -11.07 3.63
C SER A 110 -5.34 -11.39 2.45
N LYS A 111 -6.58 -10.89 2.51
CA LYS A 111 -7.54 -11.02 1.40
C LYS A 111 -7.10 -10.24 0.16
N ALA A 112 -6.67 -8.99 0.30
CA ALA A 112 -6.19 -8.17 -0.80
C ALA A 112 -4.96 -8.81 -1.48
N GLY A 113 -4.00 -9.31 -0.70
CA GLY A 113 -2.83 -10.00 -1.22
C GLY A 113 -3.16 -11.31 -1.94
N SER A 114 -4.19 -12.03 -1.48
CA SER A 114 -4.66 -13.26 -2.15
C SER A 114 -5.35 -12.98 -3.48
N ILE A 115 -6.10 -11.88 -3.58
CA ILE A 115 -6.74 -11.44 -4.84
C ILE A 115 -5.68 -11.01 -5.85
N ILE A 116 -4.63 -10.33 -5.40
CA ILE A 116 -3.52 -9.87 -6.25
C ILE A 116 -2.65 -11.05 -6.72
N LYS A 117 -2.36 -12.03 -5.85
CA LYS A 117 -1.63 -13.25 -6.23
C LYS A 117 -2.36 -14.11 -7.28
N ASN A 118 -3.68 -14.00 -7.37
CA ASN A 118 -4.46 -14.74 -8.37
C ASN A 118 -4.38 -14.08 -9.77
N SER A 119 -3.89 -12.84 -9.88
CA SER A 119 -3.51 -12.20 -11.15
C SER A 119 -2.03 -12.49 -11.44
N ARG A 120 -1.81 -13.50 -12.27
CA ARG A 120 -0.53 -14.17 -12.58
C ARG A 120 0.64 -13.33 -13.13
N ASN A 121 0.55 -12.00 -13.25
CA ASN A 121 1.57 -11.17 -13.90
C ASN A 121 1.81 -9.83 -13.16
N ILE A 122 2.42 -9.85 -11.98
CA ILE A 122 3.02 -8.62 -11.42
C ILE A 122 4.48 -8.93 -11.06
N HIS A 123 5.37 -8.62 -11.99
CA HIS A 123 6.80 -8.47 -11.70
C HIS A 123 6.94 -7.28 -10.74
N ILE A 124 7.03 -7.55 -9.44
CA ILE A 124 7.46 -6.56 -8.48
C ILE A 124 8.95 -6.35 -8.75
N VAL A 125 9.29 -5.24 -9.42
CA VAL A 125 10.67 -4.75 -9.51
C VAL A 125 11.06 -4.32 -8.10
N GLY A 126 11.47 -5.28 -7.28
CA GLY A 126 12.13 -5.04 -6.01
C GLY A 126 13.52 -4.51 -6.33
N GLY A 127 13.75 -3.22 -6.09
CA GLY A 127 15.07 -2.63 -6.16
C GLY A 127 15.94 -3.21 -5.05
N ASP A 128 16.64 -4.29 -5.36
CA ASP A 128 17.69 -4.86 -4.53
C ASP A 128 18.95 -4.01 -4.72
N MET A 129 19.16 -3.04 -3.83
CA MET A 129 20.39 -2.25 -3.78
C MET A 129 21.22 -2.71 -2.58
N GLY A 130 21.80 -3.91 -2.71
CA GLY A 130 22.77 -4.46 -1.78
C GLY A 130 24.21 -3.97 -2.07
N PRO A 131 25.04 -3.66 -1.05
CA PRO A 131 26.44 -3.26 -1.25
C PRO A 131 27.28 -4.44 -1.73
N HIS A 132 27.93 -4.33 -2.90
CA HIS A 132 28.87 -5.33 -3.40
C HIS A 132 30.20 -5.27 -2.62
N HIS A 133 30.50 -6.36 -1.92
CA HIS A 133 31.82 -6.69 -1.39
C HIS A 133 32.72 -7.19 -2.53
N PRO A 134 34.00 -6.79 -2.65
CA PRO A 134 34.93 -7.39 -3.58
C PRO A 134 35.67 -8.54 -2.88
N GLU A 135 35.44 -9.81 -3.25
CA GLU A 135 36.45 -10.85 -3.12
C GLU A 135 36.05 -12.16 -3.81
N GLY A 136 37.04 -12.85 -4.39
CA GLY A 136 37.13 -14.30 -4.27
C GLY A 136 36.63 -15.14 -5.46
N ASN A 137 37.59 -15.46 -6.32
CA ASN A 137 37.54 -16.47 -7.38
C ASN A 137 36.83 -17.78 -6.97
N SER A 138 35.66 -18.08 -7.55
CA SER A 138 35.04 -19.41 -7.57
C SER A 138 34.12 -19.57 -8.80
N PRO A 139 34.08 -20.75 -9.46
CA PRO A 139 33.41 -20.93 -10.75
C PRO A 139 31.88 -21.14 -10.59
N PRO A 140 31.04 -20.63 -11.51
CA PRO A 140 29.58 -20.71 -11.36
C PRO A 140 29.00 -22.00 -11.94
N HIS A 141 28.13 -22.66 -11.17
CA HIS A 141 27.22 -23.70 -11.64
C HIS A 141 25.90 -23.08 -12.09
N LYS A 142 25.47 -23.46 -13.29
CA LYS A 142 24.35 -22.94 -14.09
C LYS A 142 22.98 -23.16 -13.42
N SER A 143 22.17 -22.11 -13.28
CA SER A 143 20.71 -22.18 -13.18
C SER A 143 20.10 -21.26 -14.25
N GLU A 144 19.10 -21.79 -14.95
CA GLU A 144 18.46 -21.27 -16.15
C GLU A 144 17.91 -19.83 -16.03
N ASN A 145 18.54 -18.89 -16.75
CA ASN A 145 17.89 -18.02 -17.75
C ASN A 145 18.88 -16.92 -18.15
N SER A 146 19.51 -17.10 -19.30
CA SER A 146 20.31 -16.05 -19.94
C SER A 146 20.00 -16.08 -21.43
N THR A 147 19.64 -14.93 -22.01
CA THR A 147 19.92 -14.78 -23.44
C THR A 147 21.42 -14.55 -23.55
N VAL A 148 22.15 -15.67 -23.61
CA VAL A 148 23.57 -15.70 -23.95
C VAL A 148 23.65 -15.53 -25.45
N ILE A 149 24.40 -14.53 -25.91
CA ILE A 149 24.78 -14.43 -27.32
C ILE A 149 26.29 -14.66 -27.34
N ASP A 150 26.69 -15.89 -27.68
CA ASP A 150 28.08 -16.21 -28.01
C ASP A 150 28.35 -15.76 -29.45
N ALA A 151 29.43 -15.01 -29.64
CA ALA A 151 29.90 -14.57 -30.95
C ALA A 151 31.29 -15.16 -31.19
N ASP A 152 31.45 -15.89 -32.29
CA ASP A 152 32.76 -16.32 -32.77
C ASP A 152 33.51 -15.10 -33.32
N PHE A 153 34.76 -14.90 -32.89
CA PHE A 153 35.64 -13.89 -33.45
C PHE A 153 36.78 -14.57 -34.21
N GLU A 154 37.11 -14.01 -35.37
CA GLU A 154 38.31 -14.34 -36.12
C GLU A 154 39.19 -13.10 -36.09
N GLU A 155 40.44 -13.26 -35.64
CA GLU A 155 41.39 -12.17 -35.55
C GLU A 155 41.92 -11.90 -36.97
N VAL A 156 41.34 -10.89 -37.63
CA VAL A 156 41.77 -10.48 -38.97
C VAL A 156 42.96 -9.53 -38.80
N ASP A 157 44.09 -9.88 -39.42
CA ASP A 157 45.26 -9.01 -39.46
C ASP A 157 44.89 -7.62 -40.00
N PRO A 158 45.43 -6.54 -39.39
CA PRO A 158 45.10 -5.18 -39.78
C PRO A 158 45.46 -4.93 -41.25
N ASN A 159 44.43 -4.71 -42.07
CA ASN A 159 44.61 -4.38 -43.48
C ASN A 159 45.25 -2.98 -43.61
N PRO A 160 46.46 -2.85 -44.18
CA PRO A 160 47.13 -1.56 -44.38
C PRO A 160 46.41 -0.64 -45.39
N ASP A 161 45.45 -1.16 -46.16
CA ASP A 161 44.62 -0.41 -47.11
C ASP A 161 43.23 -0.03 -46.52
N SER A 162 43.03 -0.20 -45.20
CA SER A 162 41.79 0.21 -44.55
C SER A 162 41.64 1.74 -44.57
N PRO A 163 40.48 2.29 -45.00
CA PRO A 163 40.22 3.72 -44.95
C PRO A 163 40.15 4.28 -43.51
N TRP A 164 40.20 3.40 -42.51
CA TRP A 164 40.22 3.71 -41.08
C TRP A 164 41.57 3.44 -40.42
N SER A 165 42.62 3.10 -41.20
CA SER A 165 43.97 3.04 -40.65
C SER A 165 44.47 4.47 -40.44
N ASP A 166 44.63 4.86 -39.19
CA ASP A 166 45.16 6.16 -38.79
C ASP A 166 46.60 6.28 -39.32
N LYS A 167 46.79 6.92 -40.48
CA LYS A 167 48.11 7.31 -40.98
C LYS A 167 48.58 8.49 -40.13
N LYS A 168 49.29 8.17 -39.05
CA LYS A 168 50.10 9.15 -38.32
C LYS A 168 51.29 9.51 -39.21
N ASP A 169 51.20 10.64 -39.90
CA ASP A 169 52.38 11.40 -40.35
C ASP A 169 53.00 12.17 -39.17
#